data_AF-D8TT00-F1
#
_entry.id   AF-D8TT00-F1
#
_cell.length_a   1.000
_cell.length_b   1.000
_cell.length_c   1.000
_cell.angle_alpha   90.00
_cell.angle_beta   90.00
_cell.angle_gamma   90.00
#
_symmetry.space_group_name_H-M   'P 1'
#
loop_
_entity.id
_entity.type
_entity.pdbx_description
1 polymer ?
#
loop_
_entity_poly.entity_id
_entity_poly.type
_entity_poly.pdbx_seq_one_letter_code
_entity_poly.pdbx_strand_id
1 'polypeptide(L)'
;MSLDNVLYELRHEGADKKLKHVEDVADRSQPAIEPGTHVHNWDKDSFLKEIETGVALKHVKESQDRSSPRVEGIQVHPNDRPSFLAEVKAVGGHHALISELKAGGVALQHVESPADRSAPAVQGAQVGKWDKDAFLHEIESPHTLKHVENAADRSGPRVEPDLQIKSNKHDDLLNEIKSTSPTQLRHLRAFCREVCSRQIHLVQGPFNRAK
;
A
#
# COMPACT_ATOMS: atom_id res chain seq x y z
N MET A 1 -17.06 52.09 -29.05
CA MET A 1 -15.88 51.76 -29.89
C MET A 1 -16.24 50.54 -30.70
N SER A 2 -16.20 50.60 -32.04
CA SER A 2 -16.60 49.47 -32.88
C SER A 2 -15.57 48.34 -32.78
N LEU A 3 -16.04 47.09 -32.83
CA LEU A 3 -15.21 45.88 -32.82
C LEU A 3 -14.15 45.86 -33.93
N ASP A 4 -14.41 46.57 -35.02
CA ASP A 4 -13.52 46.66 -36.17
C ASP A 4 -12.18 47.35 -35.86
N ASN A 5 -12.16 48.28 -34.88
CA ASN A 5 -10.91 48.95 -34.48
C ASN A 5 -9.97 48.03 -33.68
N VAL A 6 -10.52 47.13 -32.86
CA VAL A 6 -9.71 46.21 -32.04
C VAL A 6 -9.02 45.15 -32.91
N LEU A 7 -9.71 44.67 -33.94
CA LEU A 7 -9.14 43.72 -34.90
C LEU A 7 -8.10 44.38 -35.82
N TYR A 8 -8.23 45.69 -36.08
CA TYR A 8 -7.23 46.45 -36.83
C TYR A 8 -5.92 46.59 -36.04
N GLU A 9 -5.98 46.96 -34.77
CA GLU A 9 -4.80 47.06 -33.88
C GLU A 9 -4.08 45.72 -33.70
N LEU A 10 -4.81 44.63 -33.46
CA LEU A 10 -4.19 43.30 -33.30
C LEU A 10 -3.51 42.82 -34.59
N ARG A 11 -4.04 43.19 -35.76
CA ARG A 11 -3.49 42.76 -37.05
C ARG A 11 -2.37 43.66 -37.55
N HIS A 12 -2.32 44.94 -37.17
CA HIS A 12 -1.34 45.91 -37.69
C HIS A 12 -0.27 46.32 -36.66
N GLU A 13 -0.55 46.24 -35.35
CA GLU A 13 0.43 46.54 -34.30
C GLU A 13 0.96 45.27 -33.59
N GLY A 14 0.29 44.12 -33.78
CA GLY A 14 0.67 42.85 -33.16
C GLY A 14 1.69 42.02 -33.94
N ALA A 15 1.83 42.23 -35.25
CA ALA A 15 2.65 41.37 -36.11
C ALA A 15 4.15 41.75 -36.14
N ASP A 16 4.49 43.02 -35.88
CA ASP A 16 5.87 43.52 -35.97
C ASP A 16 6.60 43.59 -34.62
N LYS A 17 5.90 43.28 -33.52
CA LYS A 17 6.56 43.02 -32.24
C LYS A 17 7.22 41.66 -32.34
N LYS A 18 8.44 41.62 -32.89
CA LYS A 18 9.40 40.50 -32.71
C LYS A 18 9.44 40.17 -31.23
N LEU A 19 8.68 39.15 -30.84
CA LEU A 19 8.73 38.58 -29.50
C LEU A 19 10.19 38.18 -29.29
N LYS A 20 10.86 38.83 -28.34
CA LYS A 20 12.25 38.54 -28.04
C LYS A 20 12.32 37.09 -27.54
N HIS A 21 12.98 36.22 -28.30
CA HIS A 21 13.35 34.91 -27.79
C HIS A 21 14.28 35.15 -26.60
N VAL A 22 13.88 34.68 -25.42
CA VAL A 22 14.75 34.69 -24.25
C VAL A 22 15.71 33.52 -24.43
N GLU A 23 16.85 33.77 -25.07
CA GLU A 23 17.86 32.73 -25.36
C GLU A 23 18.62 32.26 -24.11
N ASP A 24 18.58 33.03 -23.02
CA ASP A 24 19.32 32.71 -21.79
C ASP A 24 18.40 32.63 -20.56
N VAL A 25 17.43 31.71 -20.58
CA VAL A 25 16.88 31.24 -19.30
C VAL A 25 17.90 30.27 -18.73
N ALA A 26 18.92 30.81 -18.06
CA ALA A 26 19.75 30.02 -17.18
C ALA A 26 18.80 29.31 -16.20
N ASP A 27 18.70 27.99 -16.32
CA ASP A 27 17.79 27.18 -15.52
C ASP A 27 18.19 27.27 -14.04
N ARG A 28 17.55 28.20 -13.33
CA ARG A 28 17.76 28.43 -11.89
C ARG A 28 17.07 27.36 -11.03
N SER A 29 16.45 26.34 -11.64
CA SER A 29 15.89 25.22 -10.88
C SER A 29 16.99 24.27 -10.38
N GLN A 30 18.20 24.36 -10.91
CA GLN A 30 19.30 23.53 -10.40
C GLN A 30 19.69 24.00 -8.99
N PRO A 31 19.58 23.12 -7.98
CA PRO A 31 19.89 23.47 -6.61
C PRO A 31 21.37 23.81 -6.48
N ALA A 32 21.67 25.07 -6.13
CA ALA A 32 23.02 25.53 -5.87
C ALA A 32 23.45 25.03 -4.48
N ILE A 33 24.51 24.22 -4.43
CA ILE A 33 25.12 23.76 -3.19
C ILE A 33 25.95 24.92 -2.61
N GLU A 34 25.68 25.28 -1.35
CA GLU A 34 26.37 26.41 -0.72
C GLU A 34 27.88 26.14 -0.58
N PRO A 35 28.74 27.14 -0.84
CA PRO A 35 30.18 27.00 -0.69
C PRO A 35 30.53 26.68 0.78
N GLY A 36 31.12 25.52 1.02
CA GLY A 36 31.40 24.97 2.35
C GLY A 36 30.56 23.74 2.71
N THR A 37 29.55 23.41 1.90
CA THR A 37 28.80 22.16 2.04
C THR A 37 29.64 20.98 1.56
N HIS A 38 30.05 20.11 2.48
CA HIS A 38 30.71 18.86 2.12
C HIS A 38 29.68 17.83 1.67
N VAL A 39 29.59 17.62 0.35
CA VAL A 39 28.92 16.45 -0.19
C VAL A 39 29.82 15.25 0.08
N HIS A 40 29.29 14.26 0.81
CA HIS A 40 30.01 13.02 1.08
C HIS A 40 30.29 12.32 -0.26
N ASN A 41 31.56 12.29 -0.68
CA ASN A 41 31.94 11.59 -1.88
C ASN A 41 31.97 10.09 -1.58
N TRP A 42 30.97 9.36 -2.08
CA TRP A 42 30.90 7.93 -1.95
C TRP A 42 31.82 7.25 -2.97
N ASP A 43 32.77 6.44 -2.48
CA ASP A 43 33.62 5.62 -3.33
C ASP A 43 32.82 4.44 -3.91
N LYS A 44 32.15 4.73 -5.04
CA LYS A 44 31.36 3.76 -5.80
C LYS A 44 32.21 2.58 -6.27
N ASP A 45 33.48 2.81 -6.61
CA ASP A 45 34.35 1.78 -7.17
C ASP A 45 34.78 0.79 -6.09
N SER A 46 35.07 1.28 -4.88
CA SER A 46 35.28 0.43 -3.69
C SER A 46 34.06 -0.44 -3.41
N PHE A 47 32.87 0.15 -3.42
CA PHE A 47 31.63 -0.56 -3.13
C PHE A 47 31.30 -1.63 -4.18
N LEU A 48 31.47 -1.30 -5.48
CA LEU A 48 31.25 -2.27 -6.55
C LEU A 48 32.23 -3.45 -6.47
N LYS A 49 33.49 -3.20 -6.10
CA LYS A 49 34.47 -4.27 -5.84
C LYS A 49 34.06 -5.17 -4.67
N GLU A 50 33.46 -4.62 -3.61
CA GLU A 50 32.93 -5.41 -2.48
C GLU A 50 31.76 -6.31 -2.91
N ILE A 51 30.86 -5.81 -3.76
CA ILE A 51 29.77 -6.61 -4.31
C ILE A 51 30.30 -7.72 -5.23
N GLU A 52 31.23 -7.39 -6.13
CA GLU A 52 31.82 -8.34 -7.07
C GLU A 52 32.63 -9.43 -6.38
N THR A 53 33.37 -9.08 -5.32
CA THR A 53 34.11 -10.06 -4.51
C THR A 53 33.19 -10.98 -3.73
N GLY A 54 32.01 -10.48 -3.35
CA GLY A 54 30.98 -11.26 -2.68
C GLY A 54 31.34 -11.59 -1.23
N VAL A 55 30.39 -11.41 -0.32
CA VAL A 55 30.56 -11.88 1.07
C VAL A 55 30.15 -13.35 1.13
N ALA A 56 31.06 -14.20 1.61
CA ALA A 56 30.74 -15.60 1.89
C ALA A 56 29.65 -15.67 2.96
N LEU A 57 28.40 -15.86 2.53
CA LEU A 57 27.28 -16.06 3.44
C LEU A 57 27.51 -17.37 4.19
N LYS A 58 27.39 -17.32 5.51
CA LYS A 58 27.45 -18.52 6.34
C LYS A 58 26.25 -19.40 5.95
N HIS A 59 26.50 -20.50 5.26
CA HIS A 59 25.49 -21.53 5.08
C HIS A 59 25.05 -22.01 6.47
N VAL A 60 23.79 -21.76 6.79
CA VAL A 60 23.15 -22.36 7.96
C VAL A 60 23.08 -23.86 7.68
N LYS A 61 24.01 -24.62 8.27
CA LYS A 61 24.11 -26.08 8.07
C LYS A 61 22.87 -26.83 8.56
N GLU A 62 22.11 -26.24 9.46
CA GLU A 62 20.93 -26.84 10.07
C GLU A 62 19.76 -25.85 10.03
N SER A 63 19.08 -25.82 8.88
CA SER A 63 17.73 -25.29 8.81
C SER A 63 16.80 -26.29 9.51
N GLN A 64 16.55 -26.10 10.80
CA GLN A 64 15.48 -26.84 11.48
C GLN A 64 14.14 -26.37 10.92
N ASP A 65 13.58 -27.17 10.01
CA ASP A 65 12.21 -27.00 9.55
C ASP A 65 11.26 -27.24 10.73
N ARG A 66 10.74 -26.15 11.28
CA ARG A 66 9.76 -26.15 12.37
C ARG A 66 8.31 -26.17 11.86
N SER A 67 8.09 -26.34 10.55
CA SER A 67 6.73 -26.38 9.98
C SER A 67 5.99 -27.67 10.30
N SER A 68 6.70 -28.74 10.63
CA SER A 68 6.09 -30.00 11.04
C SER A 68 5.76 -30.00 12.55
N PRO A 69 4.52 -30.31 12.94
CA PRO A 69 4.15 -30.37 14.35
C PRO A 69 4.96 -31.45 15.07
N ARG A 70 5.71 -31.04 16.10
CA ARG A 70 6.50 -31.93 16.94
C ARG A 70 5.58 -32.55 17.99
N VAL A 71 5.15 -33.79 17.74
CA VAL A 71 4.26 -34.53 18.64
C VAL A 71 5.11 -35.41 19.57
N GLU A 72 5.51 -34.89 20.72
CA GLU A 72 6.19 -35.69 21.76
C GLU A 72 5.15 -36.25 22.75
N GLY A 73 5.22 -37.56 23.03
CA GLY A 73 4.42 -38.20 24.07
C GLY A 73 3.10 -38.84 23.66
N ILE A 74 2.76 -38.91 22.37
CA ILE A 74 1.55 -39.61 21.92
C ILE A 74 1.88 -41.08 21.57
N GLN A 75 1.31 -42.01 22.33
CA GLN A 75 1.27 -43.42 21.95
C GLN A 75 0.27 -43.58 20.78
N VAL A 76 0.78 -43.58 19.55
CA VAL A 76 -0.04 -43.92 18.38
C VAL A 76 -0.34 -45.41 18.45
N HIS A 77 -1.59 -45.77 18.75
CA HIS A 77 -2.03 -47.15 18.67
C HIS A 77 -1.96 -47.64 17.21
N PRO A 78 -1.52 -48.90 16.98
CA PRO A 78 -1.58 -49.52 15.67
C PRO A 78 -3.00 -49.43 15.13
N ASN A 79 -3.12 -49.06 13.86
CA ASN A 79 -4.41 -48.94 13.21
C ASN A 79 -4.97 -50.34 12.90
N ASP A 80 -6.06 -50.73 13.55
CA ASP A 80 -6.79 -52.00 13.35
C ASP A 80 -7.61 -52.05 12.05
N ARG A 81 -7.45 -51.07 11.16
CA ARG A 81 -8.07 -51.08 9.83
C ARG A 81 -7.84 -52.36 9.00
N PRO A 82 -6.67 -53.04 8.99
CA PRO A 82 -6.52 -54.25 8.20
C PRO A 82 -7.33 -55.43 8.74
N SER A 83 -7.51 -55.56 10.07
CA SER A 83 -8.37 -56.61 10.64
C SER A 83 -9.85 -56.32 10.36
N PHE A 84 -10.28 -55.06 10.48
CA PHE A 84 -11.63 -54.64 10.09
C PHE A 84 -11.92 -54.89 8.60
N LEU A 85 -10.97 -54.59 7.71
CA LEU A 85 -11.13 -54.86 6.28
C LEU A 85 -11.16 -56.37 5.96
N ALA A 86 -10.45 -57.19 6.74
CA ALA A 86 -10.52 -58.65 6.62
C ALA A 86 -11.91 -59.15 7.04
N GLU A 87 -12.48 -58.62 8.12
CA GLU A 87 -13.83 -58.93 8.58
C GLU A 87 -14.89 -58.51 7.55
N VAL A 88 -14.85 -57.28 7.03
CA VAL A 88 -15.80 -56.82 6.00
C VAL A 88 -15.75 -57.69 4.74
N LYS A 89 -14.56 -58.16 4.34
CA LYS A 89 -14.40 -59.10 3.23
C LYS A 89 -14.93 -60.50 3.58
N ALA A 90 -14.69 -60.98 4.79
CA ALA A 90 -15.11 -62.30 5.27
C ALA A 90 -16.62 -62.40 5.49
N VAL A 91 -17.24 -61.33 5.99
CA VAL A 91 -18.70 -61.24 6.20
C VAL A 91 -19.45 -61.32 4.88
N GLY A 92 -18.79 -61.07 3.73
CA GLY A 92 -19.32 -61.39 2.39
C GLY A 92 -20.62 -60.67 2.02
N GLY A 93 -21.16 -59.83 2.90
CA GLY A 93 -22.49 -59.23 2.78
C GLY A 93 -22.61 -58.36 1.54
N HIS A 94 -21.54 -57.67 1.15
CA HIS A 94 -21.54 -56.88 -0.08
C HIS A 94 -21.67 -57.76 -1.34
N HIS A 95 -21.04 -58.93 -1.36
CA HIS A 95 -21.13 -59.84 -2.50
C HIS A 95 -22.50 -60.54 -2.54
N ALA A 96 -23.00 -61.00 -1.40
CA ALA A 96 -24.33 -61.59 -1.29
C ALA A 96 -25.43 -60.59 -1.69
N LEU A 97 -25.36 -59.36 -1.19
CA LEU A 97 -26.32 -58.29 -1.50
C LEU A 97 -26.26 -57.85 -2.96
N ILE A 98 -25.06 -57.72 -3.54
CA ILE A 98 -24.93 -57.45 -4.99
C ILE A 98 -25.53 -58.58 -5.83
N SER A 99 -25.37 -59.83 -5.39
CA SER A 99 -25.90 -60.98 -6.12
C SER A 99 -27.43 -61.01 -6.06
N GLU A 100 -28.01 -60.68 -4.91
CA GLU A 100 -29.45 -60.53 -4.72
C GLU A 100 -30.06 -59.39 -5.56
N LEU A 101 -29.39 -58.23 -5.60
CA LEU A 101 -29.80 -57.10 -6.46
C LEU A 101 -29.73 -57.45 -7.95
N LYS A 102 -28.67 -58.17 -8.38
CA LYS A 102 -28.54 -58.64 -9.77
C LYS A 102 -29.57 -59.71 -10.14
N ALA A 103 -30.01 -60.51 -9.17
CA ALA A 103 -31.04 -61.54 -9.36
C ALA A 103 -32.47 -60.95 -9.47
N GLY A 104 -32.62 -59.62 -9.49
CA GLY A 104 -33.89 -58.94 -9.71
C GLY A 104 -34.53 -58.39 -8.43
N GLY A 105 -33.91 -58.60 -7.26
CA GLY A 105 -34.41 -58.10 -5.98
C GLY A 105 -35.83 -58.56 -5.63
N VAL A 106 -36.36 -58.05 -4.52
CA VAL A 106 -37.74 -58.29 -4.11
C VAL A 106 -38.66 -57.34 -4.87
N ALA A 107 -39.76 -57.86 -5.44
CA ALA A 107 -40.78 -57.04 -6.07
C ALA A 107 -41.38 -56.06 -5.06
N LEU A 108 -41.11 -54.77 -5.25
CA LEU A 108 -41.64 -53.72 -4.39
C LEU A 108 -43.14 -53.53 -4.65
N GLN A 109 -43.94 -53.51 -3.59
CA GLN A 109 -45.35 -53.19 -3.68
C GLN A 109 -45.52 -51.70 -3.99
N HIS A 110 -46.28 -51.39 -5.05
CA HIS A 110 -46.63 -50.02 -5.40
C HIS A 110 -47.57 -49.45 -4.33
N VAL A 111 -47.12 -48.40 -3.63
CA VAL A 111 -47.95 -47.68 -2.65
C VAL A 111 -48.55 -46.46 -3.37
N GLU A 112 -49.86 -46.46 -3.59
CA GLU A 112 -50.60 -45.42 -4.35
C GLU A 112 -50.69 -44.05 -3.65
N SER A 113 -50.04 -43.86 -2.50
CA SER A 113 -50.01 -42.58 -1.80
C SER A 113 -48.74 -42.46 -0.98
N PRO A 114 -47.72 -41.71 -1.43
CA PRO A 114 -46.55 -41.45 -0.62
C PRO A 114 -46.96 -40.49 0.50
N ALA A 115 -47.34 -41.04 1.66
CA ALA A 115 -47.09 -40.32 2.89
C ALA A 115 -45.56 -40.17 2.98
N ASP A 116 -45.07 -38.97 2.75
CA ASP A 116 -43.65 -38.64 2.80
C ASP A 116 -43.09 -38.99 4.19
N ARG A 117 -42.41 -40.13 4.27
CA ARG A 117 -41.74 -40.63 5.48
C ARG A 117 -40.28 -40.20 5.56
N SER A 118 -39.82 -39.31 4.66
CA SER A 118 -38.45 -38.78 4.70
C SER A 118 -38.24 -37.77 5.83
N ALA A 119 -39.31 -37.31 6.47
CA ALA A 119 -39.21 -36.57 7.71
C ALA A 119 -38.55 -37.44 8.79
N PRO A 120 -37.43 -37.01 9.40
CA PRO A 120 -36.77 -37.76 10.46
C PRO A 120 -37.76 -38.03 11.59
N ALA A 121 -37.80 -39.27 12.07
CA ALA A 121 -38.61 -39.64 13.22
C ALA A 121 -38.06 -38.93 14.47
N VAL A 122 -38.54 -37.72 14.74
CA VAL A 122 -38.22 -36.96 15.95
C VAL A 122 -38.99 -37.57 17.13
N GLN A 123 -38.57 -38.74 17.57
CA GLN A 123 -38.99 -39.28 18.86
C GLN A 123 -38.45 -38.36 19.96
N GLY A 124 -39.30 -37.51 20.50
CA GLY A 124 -39.01 -36.66 21.66
C GLY A 124 -38.63 -35.21 21.38
N ALA A 125 -38.54 -34.77 20.11
CA ALA A 125 -38.33 -33.35 19.81
C ALA A 125 -39.67 -32.66 19.55
N GLN A 126 -40.16 -31.90 20.53
CA GLN A 126 -41.17 -30.89 20.27
C GLN A 126 -40.49 -29.68 19.65
N VAL A 127 -40.66 -29.50 18.34
CA VAL A 127 -40.41 -28.19 17.72
C VAL A 127 -41.56 -27.30 18.18
N GLY A 128 -41.28 -26.42 19.14
CA GLY A 128 -42.25 -25.42 19.58
C GLY A 128 -42.73 -24.61 18.38
N LYS A 129 -44.05 -24.41 18.27
CA LYS A 129 -44.61 -23.55 17.23
C LYS A 129 -44.10 -22.13 17.46
N TRP A 130 -43.25 -21.63 16.57
CA TRP A 130 -42.79 -20.24 16.63
C TRP A 130 -43.94 -19.33 16.25
N ASP A 131 -44.39 -18.51 17.19
CA ASP A 131 -45.39 -17.47 16.95
C ASP A 131 -44.70 -16.22 16.41
N LYS A 132 -44.64 -16.15 15.08
CA LYS A 132 -44.03 -15.03 14.36
C LYS A 132 -44.75 -13.71 14.67
N ASP A 133 -46.07 -13.75 14.83
CA ASP A 133 -46.88 -12.54 15.00
C ASP A 133 -46.67 -11.95 16.40
N ALA A 134 -46.62 -12.80 17.42
CA ALA A 134 -46.27 -12.38 18.78
C ALA A 134 -44.85 -11.76 18.85
N PHE A 135 -43.88 -12.38 18.17
CA PHE A 135 -42.50 -11.87 18.12
C PHE A 135 -42.40 -10.51 17.41
N LEU A 136 -43.11 -10.33 16.28
CA LEU A 136 -43.13 -9.05 15.58
C LEU A 136 -43.79 -7.96 16.43
N HIS A 137 -44.88 -8.29 17.13
CA HIS A 137 -45.52 -7.36 18.06
C HIS A 137 -44.59 -6.97 19.22
N GLU A 138 -43.75 -7.88 19.71
CA GLU A 138 -42.73 -7.58 20.73
C GLU A 138 -41.71 -6.57 20.19
N ILE A 139 -41.18 -6.75 18.98
CA ILE A 139 -40.23 -5.82 18.36
C ILE A 139 -40.82 -4.41 18.17
N GLU A 140 -42.08 -4.33 17.73
CA GLU A 140 -42.77 -3.05 17.51
C GLU A 140 -43.07 -2.30 18.82
N SER A 141 -43.17 -3.03 19.94
CA SER A 141 -43.46 -2.42 21.23
C SER A 141 -42.27 -1.59 21.76
N PRO A 142 -42.52 -0.41 22.36
CA PRO A 142 -41.45 0.45 22.84
C PRO A 142 -40.74 -0.17 24.05
N HIS A 143 -39.47 -0.50 23.89
CA HIS A 143 -38.62 -1.03 24.95
C HIS A 143 -37.77 0.08 25.59
N THR A 144 -37.73 0.12 26.91
CA THR A 144 -36.81 1.02 27.64
C THR A 144 -35.44 0.37 27.72
N LEU A 145 -34.54 0.76 26.83
CA LEU A 145 -33.15 0.34 26.88
C LEU A 145 -32.43 1.07 28.02
N LYS A 146 -31.62 0.33 28.79
CA LYS A 146 -30.78 0.92 29.83
C LYS A 146 -29.71 1.77 29.16
N HIS A 147 -29.67 3.07 29.47
CA HIS A 147 -28.56 3.91 29.03
C HIS A 147 -27.29 3.45 29.74
N VAL A 148 -26.25 3.12 28.97
CA VAL A 148 -24.93 2.89 29.54
C VAL A 148 -24.27 4.25 29.70
N GLU A 149 -24.20 4.76 30.94
CA GLU A 149 -23.60 6.08 31.22
C GLU A 149 -22.08 6.08 31.00
N ASN A 150 -21.43 4.92 31.17
CA ASN A 150 -19.98 4.76 31.09
C ASN A 150 -19.58 3.86 29.92
N ALA A 151 -20.00 4.21 28.70
CA ALA A 151 -19.41 3.62 27.50
C ALA A 151 -17.99 4.19 27.33
N ALA A 152 -17.02 3.57 27.99
CA ALA A 152 -15.62 3.92 27.77
C ALA A 152 -15.26 3.57 26.32
N ASP A 153 -15.11 4.59 25.47
CA ASP A 153 -14.63 4.43 24.12
C ASP A 153 -13.21 3.85 24.15
N ARG A 154 -13.10 2.55 23.82
CA ARG A 154 -11.84 1.80 23.75
C ARG A 154 -11.23 1.83 22.35
N SER A 155 -11.78 2.61 21.41
CA SER A 155 -11.24 2.71 20.05
C SER A 155 -9.99 3.60 19.97
N GLY A 156 -9.73 4.42 20.98
CA GLY A 156 -8.53 5.26 21.05
C GLY A 156 -7.25 4.46 21.31
N PRO A 157 -6.11 4.87 20.73
CA PRO A 157 -4.81 4.27 21.04
C PRO A 157 -4.48 4.47 22.52
N ARG A 158 -4.18 3.37 23.22
CA ARG A 158 -3.78 3.38 24.62
C ARG A 158 -2.30 3.71 24.73
N VAL A 159 -1.97 4.87 25.27
CA VAL A 159 -0.58 5.25 25.61
C VAL A 159 -0.28 4.75 27.02
N GLU A 160 0.76 3.92 27.21
CA GLU A 160 1.20 3.51 28.54
C GLU A 160 1.72 4.70 29.36
N PRO A 161 1.51 4.74 30.69
CA PRO A 161 1.97 5.85 31.53
C PRO A 161 3.49 6.05 31.51
N ASP A 162 4.24 5.02 31.11
CA ASP A 162 5.70 5.04 31.04
C ASP A 162 6.25 5.51 29.68
N LEU A 163 5.39 5.78 28.69
CA LEU A 163 5.80 6.28 27.38
C LEU A 163 6.04 7.79 27.40
N GLN A 164 7.31 8.18 27.35
CA GLN A 164 7.70 9.57 27.09
C GLN A 164 7.67 9.87 25.59
N ILE A 165 6.57 10.46 25.11
CA ILE A 165 6.47 10.99 23.75
C ILE A 165 7.22 12.33 23.70
N LYS A 166 8.28 12.41 22.91
CA LYS A 166 9.03 13.66 22.70
C LYS A 166 8.16 14.66 21.93
N SER A 167 8.20 15.94 22.32
CA SER A 167 7.55 17.01 21.57
C SER A 167 8.20 17.17 20.19
N ASN A 168 7.38 17.49 19.19
CA ASN A 168 7.88 17.84 17.87
C ASN A 168 8.55 19.23 17.93
N LYS A 169 9.73 19.39 17.33
CA LYS A 169 10.47 20.67 17.25
C LYS A 169 9.87 21.69 16.26
N HIS A 170 8.68 21.41 15.76
CA HIS A 170 7.97 22.28 14.83
C HIS A 170 7.73 23.68 15.41
N ASP A 171 7.44 23.78 16.71
CA ASP A 171 7.21 25.08 17.35
C ASP A 171 8.49 25.91 17.47
N ASP A 172 9.64 25.26 17.69
CA ASP A 172 10.94 25.93 17.72
C ASP A 172 11.27 26.54 16.34
N LEU A 173 11.02 25.79 15.26
CA LEU A 173 11.18 26.26 13.89
C LEU A 173 10.24 27.43 13.58
N LEU A 174 8.97 27.33 13.98
CA LEU A 174 8.01 28.42 13.76
C LEU A 174 8.38 29.67 14.57
N ASN A 175 8.93 29.50 15.77
CA ASN A 175 9.43 30.61 16.58
C ASN A 175 10.69 31.22 15.94
N GLU A 176 11.58 30.42 15.37
CA GLU A 176 12.75 30.91 14.62
C GLU A 176 12.31 31.77 13.44
N ILE A 177 11.39 31.28 12.60
CA ILE A 177 10.86 32.01 11.45
C ILE A 177 10.14 33.30 11.85
N LYS A 178 9.36 33.28 12.93
CA LYS A 178 8.66 34.48 13.44
C LYS A 178 9.59 35.48 14.11
N SER A 179 10.64 35.00 14.78
CA SER A 179 11.60 35.82 15.51
C SER A 179 12.71 36.40 14.64
N THR A 180 12.89 35.90 13.41
CA THR A 180 13.88 36.45 12.49
C THR A 180 13.42 37.79 11.92
N SER A 181 13.71 38.87 12.66
CA SER A 181 14.18 40.09 12.00
C SER A 181 15.33 39.69 11.06
N PRO A 182 15.39 40.20 9.82
CA PRO A 182 16.18 39.62 8.74
C PRO A 182 17.62 39.33 9.20
N THR A 183 17.95 38.05 9.35
CA THR A 183 19.30 37.58 9.67
C THR A 183 20.22 38.15 8.62
N GLN A 184 21.02 39.15 9.01
CA GLN A 184 21.99 39.90 8.21
C GLN A 184 22.06 39.46 6.74
N LEU A 185 21.02 39.81 5.98
CA LEU A 185 20.99 39.51 4.55
C LEU A 185 22.16 40.32 3.97
N ARG A 186 23.20 39.62 3.51
CA ARG A 186 24.42 40.30 3.06
C ARG A 186 24.06 41.19 1.88
N HIS A 187 24.34 42.48 2.01
CA HIS A 187 24.14 43.41 0.91
C HIS A 187 25.17 43.13 -0.19
N LEU A 188 24.73 42.57 -1.32
CA LEU A 188 25.59 42.34 -2.47
C LEU A 188 25.92 43.68 -3.13
N ARG A 189 27.13 44.22 -2.93
CA ARG A 189 27.68 45.32 -3.73
C ARG A 189 28.12 44.77 -5.09
N ALA A 190 27.50 45.24 -6.17
CA ALA A 190 27.91 44.92 -7.53
C ALA A 190 29.33 45.45 -7.79
N PHE A 191 30.30 44.55 -7.94
CA PHE A 191 31.65 44.89 -8.41
C PHE A 191 31.66 44.81 -9.95
N CYS A 192 31.42 45.94 -10.62
CA CYS A 192 31.82 46.11 -12.02
C CYS A 192 33.33 46.32 -12.06
N ARG A 193 34.11 45.26 -12.33
CA ARG A 193 35.54 45.39 -12.67
C ARG A 193 35.69 45.53 -14.18
N GLU A 194 36.14 46.72 -14.53
CA GLU A 194 36.56 47.21 -15.83
C GLU A 194 37.85 46.50 -16.30
N VAL A 195 37.73 45.44 -17.12
CA VAL A 195 38.86 44.90 -17.91
C VAL A 195 38.31 44.26 -19.19
N CYS A 196 38.37 44.98 -20.32
CA CYS A 196 38.90 44.50 -21.62
C CYS A 196 38.54 45.47 -22.77
N SER A 197 39.19 46.64 -22.79
CA SER A 197 39.27 47.50 -23.98
C SER A 197 40.72 47.74 -24.35
N ARG A 198 41.45 46.69 -24.73
CA ARG A 198 42.76 46.79 -25.40
C ARG A 198 42.99 45.54 -26.25
N GLN A 199 42.63 45.59 -27.54
CA GLN A 199 43.46 45.14 -28.68
C GLN A 199 42.66 45.30 -30.00
N ILE A 200 42.64 46.50 -30.60
CA ILE A 200 42.46 46.63 -32.06
C ILE A 200 43.60 47.51 -32.56
N HIS A 201 44.70 46.88 -32.94
CA HIS A 201 45.73 47.51 -33.77
C HIS A 201 45.22 47.53 -35.21
N LEU A 202 44.60 48.64 -35.60
CA LEU A 202 44.32 48.95 -36.99
C LEU A 202 45.51 49.73 -37.56
N VAL A 203 46.34 49.06 -38.34
CA VAL A 203 47.42 49.65 -39.14
C VAL A 203 46.78 50.48 -40.26
N GLN A 204 46.79 51.80 -40.12
CA GLN A 204 46.48 52.73 -41.21
C GLN A 204 47.76 52.99 -42.02
N GLY A 205 47.79 52.49 -43.26
CA GLY A 205 48.76 52.89 -44.28
C GLY A 205 48.14 53.91 -45.25
N PRO A 206 48.88 54.90 -45.76
CA PRO A 206 48.33 56.02 -46.53
C PRO A 206 48.13 55.62 -48.00
N PHE A 207 46.92 55.82 -48.53
CA PHE A 207 46.69 55.80 -49.98
C PHE A 207 46.43 57.22 -50.47
N ASN A 208 47.46 57.79 -51.09
CA ASN A 208 47.44 59.08 -51.78
C ASN A 208 46.41 59.07 -52.92
N ARG A 209 45.58 60.12 -53.00
CA ARG A 209 45.03 60.58 -54.28
C ARG A 209 44.72 62.07 -54.21
N ALA A 210 45.57 62.87 -54.84
CA ALA A 210 45.31 64.28 -55.10
C ALA A 210 45.58 64.58 -56.58
N LYS A 211 44.53 65.14 -57.20
CA LYS A 211 44.40 65.74 -58.54
C LYS A 211 44.22 64.78 -59.71
#